data_AF-A0A0B1SVP2-F1
#
_entry.id   AF-A0A0B1SVP2-F1
#
_cell.length_a   1.000
_cell.length_b   1.000
_cell.length_c   1.000
_cell.angle_alpha   90.00
_cell.angle_beta   90.00
_cell.angle_gamma   90.00
#
_symmetry.space_group_name_H-M   'P 1'
#
loop_
_entity.id
_entity.type
_entity.pdbx_description
1 polymer ?
#
loop_
_entity_poly.entity_id
_entity_poly.type
_entity_poly.pdbx_seq_one_letter_code
_entity_poly.pdbx_strand_id
1 'polypeptide(L)'
;MLTMNDYKAVNGMSNKYWGWGLEDDEFYLRIRDGALNLTRVANLTTNRSNTFRHIHGVERKRDYAVVTKDQKAMKRKRDYVSGLNSVRYNITARRLLKFGDVVVHVVDVSLHCDMKWTPYCKLPKKLR
;
A
#
# COMPACT_ATOMS: atom_id res chain seq x y z
N MET A 1 9.73 3.25 10.12
CA MET A 1 10.39 2.04 9.62
C MET A 1 10.00 0.88 10.52
N LEU A 2 9.88 -0.33 9.99
CA LEU A 2 9.60 -1.54 10.78
C LEU A 2 10.76 -2.51 10.68
N THR A 3 10.99 -3.28 11.75
CA THR A 3 11.83 -4.47 11.64
C THR A 3 11.08 -5.58 10.90
N MET A 4 11.81 -6.58 10.39
CA MET A 4 11.17 -7.75 9.80
C MET A 4 10.26 -8.48 10.80
N ASN A 5 10.65 -8.52 12.08
CA ASN A 5 9.88 -9.17 13.14
C ASN A 5 8.57 -8.43 13.39
N ASP A 6 8.61 -7.10 13.50
CA ASP A 6 7.41 -6.29 13.69
C ASP A 6 6.44 -6.44 12.52
N TYR A 7 6.96 -6.40 11.28
CA TYR A 7 6.14 -6.54 10.09
C TYR A 7 5.46 -7.92 10.00
N LYS A 8 6.16 -8.99 10.39
CA LYS A 8 5.60 -10.34 10.48
C LYS A 8 4.59 -10.47 11.62
N ALA A 9 4.86 -9.87 12.78
CA ALA A 9 4.00 -9.94 13.96
C ALA A 9 2.60 -9.37 13.69
N VAL A 10 2.50 -8.35 12.84
CA VAL A 10 1.22 -7.73 12.45
C VAL A 10 0.62 -8.32 11.15
N ASN A 11 1.18 -9.41 10.65
CA ASN A 11 0.80 -10.02 9.36
C ASN A 11 0.86 -9.03 8.18
N GLY A 12 1.84 -8.13 8.16
CA GLY A 12 2.01 -7.11 7.13
C GLY A 12 0.76 -6.25 6.86
N MET A 13 0.66 -5.72 5.65
CA MET A 13 -0.46 -4.88 5.21
C MET A 13 -1.62 -5.73 4.66
N SER A 14 -2.83 -5.20 4.75
CA SER A 14 -4.03 -5.78 4.11
C SER A 14 -3.90 -5.85 2.57
N ASN A 15 -4.42 -6.94 1.98
CA ASN A 15 -4.43 -7.17 0.53
C ASN A 15 -5.66 -6.59 -0.18
N LYS A 16 -6.61 -5.99 0.55
CA LYS A 16 -7.90 -5.59 -0.04
C LYS A 16 -7.90 -4.21 -0.68
N TYR A 17 -6.81 -3.45 -0.57
CA TYR A 17 -6.74 -2.07 -1.03
C TYR A 17 -6.25 -2.01 -2.47
N TRP A 18 -7.19 -1.84 -3.40
CA TRP A 18 -6.94 -1.55 -4.81
C TRP A 18 -7.30 -0.09 -5.10
N GLY A 19 -6.44 0.62 -5.85
CA GLY A 19 -6.54 2.08 -6.03
C GLY A 19 -5.98 2.87 -4.85
N TRP A 20 -6.21 4.18 -4.81
CA TRP A 20 -5.59 5.08 -3.82
C TRP A 20 -6.31 5.07 -2.46
N GLY A 21 -5.51 4.98 -1.38
CA GLY A 21 -5.84 5.36 -0.01
C GLY A 21 -6.50 4.30 0.88
N LEU A 22 -6.37 4.55 2.19
CA LEU A 22 -6.82 3.76 3.35
C LEU A 22 -5.99 2.53 3.71
N GLU A 23 -4.97 2.17 2.91
CA GLU A 23 -4.10 1.02 3.22
C GLU A 23 -3.15 1.31 4.39
N ASP A 24 -2.65 2.54 4.46
CA ASP A 24 -1.76 3.04 5.51
C ASP A 24 -2.52 3.29 6.83
N ASP A 25 -3.75 3.81 6.75
CA ASP A 25 -4.67 3.94 7.90
C ASP A 25 -5.00 2.56 8.52
N GLU A 26 -5.29 1.56 7.68
CA GLU A 26 -5.55 0.19 8.14
C GLU A 26 -4.29 -0.43 8.75
N PHE A 27 -3.13 -0.20 8.14
CA PHE A 27 -1.87 -0.67 8.68
C PHE A 27 -1.51 0.02 10.01
N TYR A 28 -1.82 1.31 10.18
CA TYR A 28 -1.70 2.00 11.48
C TYR A 28 -2.52 1.29 12.57
N LEU A 29 -3.75 0.88 12.27
CA LEU A 29 -4.54 0.08 13.22
C LEU A 29 -3.86 -1.26 13.54
N ARG A 30 -3.16 -1.91 12.58
CA ARG A 30 -2.42 -3.17 12.86
C ARG A 30 -1.25 -2.94 13.82
N ILE A 31 -0.55 -1.82 13.66
CA ILE A 31 0.52 -1.41 14.58
C ILE A 31 -0.04 -1.19 15.99
N ARG A 32 -1.21 -0.55 16.11
CA ARG A 32 -1.88 -0.33 17.40
C ARG A 32 -2.37 -1.62 18.04
N ASP A 33 -3.04 -2.49 17.28
CA ASP A 33 -3.53 -3.78 17.76
C ASP A 33 -2.37 -4.71 18.17
N GLY A 34 -1.25 -4.66 17.44
CA GLY A 34 -0.03 -5.40 17.74
C GLY A 34 0.80 -4.79 18.88
N ALA A 35 0.31 -3.74 19.54
CA ALA A 35 0.99 -3.01 20.61
C ALA A 35 2.43 -2.59 20.26
N LEU A 36 2.70 -2.33 18.98
CA LEU A 36 4.02 -1.90 18.52
C LEU A 36 4.24 -0.42 18.85
N ASN A 37 5.47 -0.09 19.26
CA ASN A 37 5.83 1.28 19.57
C ASN A 37 6.03 2.11 18.29
N LEU A 38 5.12 3.05 18.03
CA LEU A 38 5.20 3.95 16.90
C LEU A 38 5.93 5.24 17.28
N THR A 39 7.17 5.38 16.81
CA THR A 39 7.98 6.59 17.03
C THR A 39 8.06 7.45 15.77
N ARG A 40 8.23 8.76 15.97
CA ARG A 40 8.59 9.72 14.90
C ARG A 40 9.87 10.43 15.29
N VAL A 41 10.64 10.89 14.28
CA VAL A 41 11.83 11.70 14.53
C VAL A 41 11.41 12.99 15.25
N ALA A 42 12.04 13.26 16.39
CA ALA A 42 11.83 14.48 17.17
C ALA A 42 12.90 15.52 16.83
N ASN A 43 12.67 16.78 17.24
CA ASN A 43 13.63 17.88 17.15
C ASN A 43 14.13 18.19 15.71
N LEU A 44 13.25 18.02 14.72
CA LEU A 44 13.54 18.49 13.37
C LEU A 44 13.59 20.02 13.34
N THR A 45 14.61 20.57 12.70
CA THR A 45 14.74 22.02 12.43
C THR A 45 13.88 22.47 11.24
N THR A 46 13.36 21.52 10.47
CA THR A 46 12.52 21.70 9.29
C THR A 46 11.05 21.41 9.58
N ASN A 47 10.16 21.73 8.63
CA ASN A 47 8.72 21.56 8.75
C ASN A 47 8.08 21.02 7.45
N ARG A 48 6.75 21.03 7.38
CA ARG A 48 5.95 20.53 6.25
C ARG A 48 6.35 21.06 4.86
N SER A 49 6.95 22.26 4.77
CA SER A 49 7.32 22.88 3.49
C SER A 49 8.73 22.52 3.00
N ASN A 50 9.62 22.06 3.90
CA ASN A 50 11.05 21.91 3.58
C ASN A 50 11.71 20.64 4.13
N THR A 51 10.96 19.75 4.79
CA THR A 51 11.50 18.44 5.22
C THR A 51 11.65 17.47 4.05
N PHE A 52 10.68 17.47 3.12
CA PHE A 52 10.64 16.55 2.00
C PHE A 52 10.36 17.29 0.69
N ARG A 53 11.09 16.91 -0.37
CA ARG A 53 10.79 17.35 -1.74
C ARG A 53 9.74 16.43 -2.36
N HIS A 54 8.47 16.85 -2.34
CA HIS A 54 7.37 16.08 -2.93
C HIS A 54 7.09 16.53 -4.38
N ILE A 55 7.71 15.85 -5.35
CA ILE A 55 7.51 16.12 -6.80
C ILE A 55 6.30 15.33 -7.30
N HIS A 56 5.10 15.86 -7.08
CA HIS A 56 3.84 15.25 -7.50
C HIS A 56 2.84 16.34 -7.91
N GLY A 57 2.86 16.71 -9.19
CA GLY A 57 2.00 17.76 -9.74
C GLY A 57 0.59 17.29 -10.07
N VAL A 58 -0.23 18.23 -10.55
CA VAL A 58 -1.65 18.02 -10.87
C VAL A 58 -1.85 17.05 -12.04
N GLU A 59 -0.85 16.92 -12.91
CA GLU A 59 -0.82 15.98 -14.02
C GLU A 59 -0.80 14.52 -13.57
N ARG A 60 -0.28 14.24 -12.36
CA ARG A 60 -0.22 12.89 -11.77
C ARG A 60 -1.49 12.63 -10.98
N LYS A 61 -2.57 12.33 -11.71
CA LYS A 61 -3.87 12.01 -11.11
C LYS A 61 -3.79 10.72 -10.30
N ARG A 62 -4.37 10.76 -9.09
CA ARG A 62 -4.55 9.58 -8.25
C ARG A 62 -5.79 8.82 -8.71
N ASP A 63 -5.74 7.50 -8.59
CA ASP A 63 -6.90 6.64 -8.78
C ASP A 63 -7.81 6.67 -7.56
N TYR A 64 -8.68 7.68 -7.52
CA TYR A 64 -9.74 7.82 -6.54
C TYR A 64 -11.02 7.07 -6.93
N ALA A 65 -11.00 6.26 -8.00
CA ALA A 65 -12.20 5.63 -8.50
C ALA A 65 -12.80 4.75 -7.40
N VAL A 66 -13.96 5.17 -6.90
CA VAL A 66 -14.78 4.34 -6.02
C VAL A 66 -16.02 3.95 -6.78
N VAL A 67 -16.17 2.67 -7.07
CA VAL A 67 -17.17 2.18 -8.02
C VAL A 67 -18.54 2.02 -7.35
N THR A 68 -18.60 1.64 -6.06
CA THR A 68 -19.89 1.44 -5.36
C THR A 68 -19.88 1.87 -3.87
N LYS A 69 -21.07 2.01 -3.28
CA LYS A 69 -21.23 2.24 -1.82
C LYS A 69 -20.63 1.11 -0.99
N ASP A 70 -20.85 -0.14 -1.39
CA ASP A 70 -20.33 -1.31 -0.69
C ASP A 70 -18.80 -1.33 -0.67
N GLN A 71 -18.16 -0.87 -1.75
CA GLN A 71 -16.71 -0.75 -1.80
C GLN A 71 -16.18 0.30 -0.83
N LYS A 72 -16.88 1.46 -0.70
CA LYS A 72 -16.53 2.46 0.34
C LYS A 72 -16.59 1.85 1.73
N ALA A 73 -17.65 1.09 2.01
CA ALA A 73 -17.82 0.42 3.30
C ALA A 73 -16.72 -0.64 3.53
N MET A 74 -16.42 -1.46 2.52
CA MET A 74 -15.38 -2.49 2.58
C MET A 74 -13.97 -1.94 2.83
N LYS A 75 -13.59 -0.81 2.21
CA LYS A 75 -12.29 -0.16 2.46
C LYS A 75 -12.16 0.36 3.90
N ARG A 76 -13.27 0.78 4.53
CA ARG A 76 -13.30 1.29 5.91
C ARG A 76 -13.41 0.20 6.97
N LYS A 77 -13.93 -0.97 6.63
CA LYS A 77 -13.99 -2.11 7.54
C LYS A 77 -12.58 -2.53 7.94
N ARG A 78 -12.37 -3.01 9.16
CA ARG A 78 -11.09 -3.61 9.55
C ARG A 78 -10.85 -4.93 8.79
N ASP A 79 -9.62 -5.19 8.33
CA ASP A 79 -9.26 -6.46 7.69
C ASP A 79 -8.48 -7.35 8.66
N TYR A 80 -9.08 -8.47 9.04
CA TYR A 80 -8.48 -9.51 9.87
C TYR A 80 -8.22 -10.80 9.09
N VAL A 81 -8.61 -10.85 7.81
CA VAL A 81 -8.59 -12.09 7.00
C VAL A 81 -7.41 -12.12 6.03
N SER A 82 -6.88 -10.98 5.63
CA SER A 82 -5.76 -10.90 4.68
C SER A 82 -4.50 -10.24 5.24
N GLY A 83 -3.36 -10.55 4.63
CA GLY A 83 -2.07 -9.99 5.02
C GLY A 83 -0.89 -10.59 4.26
N LEU A 84 0.29 -10.44 4.84
CA LEU A 84 1.55 -11.01 4.35
C LEU A 84 1.47 -12.52 4.11
N ASN A 85 0.81 -13.25 4.99
CA ASN A 85 0.71 -14.71 4.91
C ASN A 85 -0.29 -15.21 3.84
N SER A 86 -1.11 -14.35 3.27
CA SER A 86 -2.19 -14.72 2.34
C SER A 86 -2.17 -13.96 1.02
N VAL A 87 -1.19 -13.07 0.82
CA VAL A 87 -1.03 -12.35 -0.44
C VAL A 87 -0.74 -13.33 -1.58
N ARG A 88 -1.52 -13.24 -2.65
CA ARG A 88 -1.40 -14.12 -3.82
C ARG A 88 -0.79 -13.35 -4.98
N TYR A 89 0.38 -13.78 -5.43
CA TYR A 89 1.11 -13.11 -6.50
C TYR A 89 2.02 -14.10 -7.25
N ASN A 90 2.46 -13.70 -8.43
CA ASN A 90 3.54 -14.33 -9.16
C ASN A 90 4.63 -13.29 -9.50
N ILE A 91 5.89 -13.67 -9.36
CA ILE A 91 7.00 -12.84 -9.84
C ILE A 91 7.23 -13.20 -11.29
N THR A 92 6.92 -12.27 -12.19
CA THR A 92 7.02 -12.51 -13.64
C THR A 92 8.40 -12.22 -14.18
N ALA A 93 9.16 -11.33 -13.54
CA ALA A 93 10.54 -11.04 -13.90
C ALA A 93 11.32 -10.43 -12.74
N ARG A 94 12.65 -10.56 -12.79
CA ARG A 94 13.60 -9.84 -11.94
C ARG A 94 14.68 -9.23 -12.82
N ARG A 95 14.94 -7.93 -12.68
CA ARG A 95 15.91 -7.20 -13.50
C ARG A 95 16.81 -6.33 -12.63
N LEU A 96 18.06 -6.20 -13.05
CA LEU A 96 18.98 -5.18 -12.53
C LEU A 96 19.02 -4.03 -13.52
N LEU A 97 18.60 -2.84 -13.08
CA LEU A 97 18.70 -1.61 -13.86
C LEU A 97 19.82 -0.74 -13.28
N LYS A 98 20.61 -0.12 -14.15
CA LYS A 98 21.70 0.78 -13.75
C LYS A 98 21.31 2.23 -14.04
N PHE A 99 21.44 3.10 -13.05
CA PHE A 99 21.19 4.54 -13.15
C PHE A 99 22.44 5.28 -12.66
N GLY A 100 23.26 5.77 -13.59
CA GLY A 100 24.61 6.23 -13.25
C GLY A 100 25.40 5.07 -12.63
N ASP A 101 25.93 5.26 -11.42
CA ASP A 101 26.68 4.23 -10.69
C ASP A 101 25.81 3.37 -9.75
N VAL A 102 24.51 3.62 -9.70
CA VAL A 102 23.58 2.90 -8.81
C VAL A 102 22.92 1.74 -9.55
N VAL A 103 22.88 0.57 -8.90
CA VAL A 103 22.16 -0.61 -9.39
C VAL A 103 20.87 -0.79 -8.59
N VAL A 104 19.74 -0.95 -9.29
CA VAL A 104 18.40 -1.10 -8.72
C VAL A 104 17.83 -2.46 -9.13
N HIS A 105 17.32 -3.20 -8.14
CA HIS A 105 16.57 -4.42 -8.37
C HIS A 105 15.11 -4.10 -8.66
N VAL A 106 14.66 -4.42 -9.87
CA VAL A 106 13.24 -4.32 -10.27
C VAL A 106 12.63 -5.71 -10.24
N VAL A 107 11.51 -5.85 -9.52
CA VAL A 107 10.74 -7.09 -9.44
C VAL A 107 9.37 -6.83 -10.07
N ASP A 108 9.08 -7.53 -11.15
CA ASP A 108 7.77 -7.45 -11.80
C ASP A 108 6.83 -8.42 -11.10
N VAL A 109 5.76 -7.89 -10.51
CA VAL A 109 4.82 -8.64 -9.68
C VAL A 109 3.45 -8.64 -10.34
N SER A 110 2.95 -9.84 -10.67
CA SER A 110 1.56 -10.06 -11.07
C SER A 110 0.74 -10.39 -9.83
N LEU A 111 -0.12 -9.46 -9.40
CA LEU A 111 -1.00 -9.64 -8.24
C LEU A 111 -2.28 -10.37 -8.65
N HIS A 112 -2.65 -11.40 -7.89
CA HIS A 112 -3.92 -12.10 -8.08
C HIS A 112 -5.06 -11.32 -7.42
N CYS A 113 -6.10 -11.02 -8.20
CA CYS A 113 -7.34 -10.49 -7.66
C CYS A 113 -8.42 -11.57 -7.53
N ASP A 114 -8.96 -11.72 -6.32
CA ASP A 114 -10.19 -12.49 -6.11
C ASP A 114 -11.42 -11.62 -6.41
N MET A 115 -12.06 -11.89 -7.55
CA MET A 115 -13.25 -11.14 -8.00
C MET A 115 -14.48 -11.38 -7.10
N LYS A 116 -14.50 -12.42 -6.26
CA LYS A 116 -15.59 -12.65 -5.31
C LYS A 116 -15.44 -11.80 -4.04
N TRP A 117 -14.20 -11.47 -3.67
CA TRP A 117 -13.90 -10.74 -2.44
C TRP A 117 -13.59 -9.26 -2.69
N THR A 118 -12.71 -8.96 -3.64
CA THR A 118 -12.28 -7.59 -3.98
C THR A 118 -12.53 -7.29 -5.47
N PRO A 119 -13.79 -7.33 -5.97
CA PRO A 119 -14.10 -7.14 -7.39
C PRO A 119 -13.65 -5.79 -7.96
N TYR A 120 -13.37 -4.82 -7.08
CA TYR A 120 -12.92 -3.47 -7.40
C TYR A 120 -11.42 -3.36 -7.72
N CYS A 121 -10.69 -4.47 -7.71
CA CYS A 121 -9.34 -4.55 -8.29
C CYS A 121 -9.30 -4.27 -9.79
N LYS A 122 -10.45 -4.37 -10.46
CA LYS A 122 -10.61 -4.11 -11.88
C LYS A 122 -11.71 -3.07 -12.06
N LEU A 123 -11.33 -1.90 -12.59
CA LEU A 123 -12.30 -0.86 -12.88
C LEU A 123 -13.26 -1.32 -14.00
N PRO A 124 -14.57 -1.00 -13.90
CA PRO A 124 -15.52 -1.27 -14.97
C PRO A 124 -15.08 -0.61 -16.28
N LYS A 125 -15.27 -1.32 -17.40
CA LYS A 125 -14.93 -0.82 -18.75
C LYS A 125 -15.63 0.49 -19.13
N LYS A 126 -16.74 0.87 -18.47
CA LYS A 126 -17.58 2.04 -18.78
C LYS A 126 -17.11 3.37 -18.15
N LEU A 127 -15.99 3.38 -17.43
CA LEU A 127 -15.42 4.58 -16.78
C LEU A 127 -14.17 5.12 -17.50
N ARG A 128 -13.93 4.72 -18.76
CA ARG A 128 -12.87 5.26 -19.62
C ARG A 128 -13.46 6.20 -20.66
#